data_AF-A0A9P6CDT6-F1
#
_entry.id   AF-A0A9P6CDT6-F1
#
_cell.length_a   1.000
_cell.length_b   1.000
_cell.length_c   1.000
_cell.angle_alpha   90.00
_cell.angle_beta   90.00
_cell.angle_gamma   90.00
#
_symmetry.space_group_name_H-M   'P 1'
#
loop_
_entity.id
_entity.type
_entity.pdbx_description
1 polymer ?
#
loop_
_entity_poly.entity_id
_entity_poly.type
_entity_poly.pdbx_seq_one_letter_code
_entity_poly.pdbx_strand_id
1 'polypeptide(L)'
;MTRITHISTHNLSKTIHIPSIPCEISSLPPSRQRTLKRSNTSNGLNTAQKAPGPSRPIGLRKKQTHRSLRIHRNIKGELRARQKENLAFAMRIKSLENSPVNDRQLCVLRMVYDEITMYPSESWIALLAIALHRAFKQVKNWFSNERQKHRVGDSVFVFTDAGDKIRLRPLALQFRSDWSDSFFEEVIMIYHYRVRRCMRVIQ
;
A
#
# COMPACT_ATOMS: atom_id res chain seq x y z
N MET A 1 -36.81 -44.40 -19.77
CA MET A 1 -35.46 -44.57 -19.19
C MET A 1 -34.62 -43.39 -19.61
N THR A 2 -34.50 -42.38 -18.75
CA THR A 2 -33.93 -41.06 -19.10
C THR A 2 -32.72 -40.81 -18.20
N ARG A 3 -31.51 -40.76 -18.79
CA ARG A 3 -30.27 -40.48 -18.06
C ARG A 3 -30.11 -38.97 -17.90
N ILE A 4 -30.12 -38.50 -16.66
CA ILE A 4 -29.75 -37.15 -16.25
C ILE A 4 -28.25 -37.15 -15.97
N THR A 5 -27.50 -36.37 -16.75
CA THR A 5 -26.08 -36.10 -16.51
C THR A 5 -25.93 -34.96 -15.49
N HIS A 6 -25.36 -35.26 -14.32
CA HIS A 6 -24.96 -34.27 -13.33
C HIS A 6 -23.69 -33.54 -13.79
N ILE A 7 -23.75 -32.20 -13.79
CA ILE A 7 -22.59 -31.31 -13.99
C ILE A 7 -22.05 -30.98 -12.60
N SER A 8 -20.83 -31.45 -12.31
CA SER A 8 -20.11 -31.15 -11.07
C SER A 8 -19.39 -29.80 -11.19
N THR A 9 -19.84 -28.79 -10.45
CA THR A 9 -19.16 -27.51 -10.29
C THR A 9 -18.22 -27.57 -9.08
N HIS A 10 -16.94 -27.88 -9.32
CA HIS A 10 -15.92 -27.71 -8.29
C HIS A 10 -15.60 -26.22 -8.09
N ASN A 11 -16.16 -25.66 -7.03
CA ASN A 11 -15.73 -24.40 -6.44
C ASN A 11 -14.32 -24.58 -5.83
N LEU A 12 -13.31 -23.96 -6.44
CA LEU A 12 -11.98 -23.80 -5.85
C LEU A 12 -12.01 -22.69 -4.79
N SER A 13 -12.39 -23.04 -3.56
CA SER A 13 -12.12 -22.22 -2.39
C SER A 13 -10.60 -22.19 -2.15
N LYS A 14 -9.93 -21.11 -2.59
CA LYS A 14 -8.54 -20.83 -2.20
C LYS A 14 -8.53 -20.39 -0.73
N THR A 15 -8.42 -21.39 0.14
CA THR A 15 -8.23 -21.24 1.57
C THR A 15 -6.92 -20.51 1.85
N ILE A 16 -7.02 -19.41 2.60
CA ILE A 16 -5.89 -18.66 3.15
C ILE A 16 -5.11 -19.61 4.08
N HIS A 17 -3.97 -20.11 3.61
CA HIS A 17 -3.05 -20.89 4.43
C HIS A 17 -2.06 -19.91 5.09
N ILE A 18 -2.22 -19.67 6.40
CA ILE A 18 -1.27 -18.89 7.20
C ILE A 18 -0.46 -19.89 8.04
N PRO A 19 0.87 -19.96 7.87
CA PRO A 19 1.70 -20.84 8.69
C PRO A 19 1.82 -20.32 10.13
N SER A 20 1.79 -21.25 11.08
CA SER A 20 2.06 -21.06 12.50
C SER A 20 3.54 -20.69 12.70
N ILE A 21 3.84 -19.58 13.38
CA ILE A 21 5.22 -19.11 13.62
C ILE A 21 5.71 -19.56 15.00
N PRO A 22 6.82 -20.32 15.10
CA PRO A 22 7.63 -20.43 16.31
C PRO A 22 8.63 -19.27 16.39
N CYS A 23 8.69 -18.61 17.56
CA CYS A 23 9.70 -17.60 17.89
C CYS A 23 10.99 -18.28 18.34
N GLU A 24 12.10 -18.09 17.61
CA GLU A 24 13.44 -18.23 18.19
C GLU A 24 14.34 -17.07 17.78
N ILE A 25 14.95 -16.48 18.80
CA ILE A 25 15.88 -15.36 18.76
C ILE A 25 17.28 -15.96 18.69
N SER A 26 18.09 -15.58 17.71
CA SER A 26 19.54 -15.73 17.81
C SER A 26 20.29 -14.62 17.09
N SER A 27 21.50 -14.39 17.58
CA SER A 27 22.22 -13.12 17.65
C SER A 27 23.56 -13.12 16.90
N LEU A 28 23.98 -11.92 16.46
CA LEU A 28 25.37 -11.48 16.15
C LEU A 28 26.05 -12.04 14.87
N PRO A 29 27.19 -11.48 14.39
CA PRO A 29 27.67 -10.08 14.28
C PRO A 29 28.21 -9.74 12.84
N PRO A 30 28.74 -8.51 12.58
CA PRO A 30 28.91 -7.96 11.22
C PRO A 30 30.34 -8.03 10.68
N SER A 31 30.50 -8.00 9.34
CA SER A 31 31.81 -7.70 8.74
C SER A 31 31.77 -7.01 7.36
N ARG A 32 32.62 -5.96 7.28
CA ARG A 32 33.50 -5.53 6.17
C ARG A 32 32.94 -4.84 4.91
N GLN A 33 33.10 -3.51 4.93
CA GLN A 33 33.84 -2.66 3.96
C GLN A 33 34.03 -3.14 2.50
N ARG A 34 33.65 -2.28 1.53
CA ARG A 34 34.47 -1.87 0.35
C ARG A 34 33.71 -0.84 -0.51
N THR A 35 34.18 0.42 -0.57
CA THR A 35 35.02 1.11 -1.59
C THR A 35 34.32 1.61 -2.86
N LEU A 36 34.29 2.95 -2.96
CA LEU A 36 34.81 3.83 -4.03
C LEU A 36 34.32 3.78 -5.50
N LYS A 37 34.20 5.03 -6.03
CA LYS A 37 34.23 5.49 -7.44
C LYS A 37 32.91 5.26 -8.20
N ARG A 38 32.43 6.15 -9.06
CA ARG A 38 33.12 7.09 -9.96
C ARG A 38 32.11 8.12 -10.50
N SER A 39 32.61 9.30 -10.82
CA SER A 39 31.95 10.38 -11.57
C SER A 39 31.63 10.00 -13.02
N ASN A 40 30.67 10.71 -13.64
CA ASN A 40 30.65 11.18 -15.05
C ASN A 40 29.42 12.13 -15.20
N THR A 41 29.59 13.43 -15.50
CA THR A 41 29.50 14.07 -16.84
C THR A 41 28.26 13.64 -17.65
N SER A 42 27.47 14.50 -18.29
CA SER A 42 27.77 15.75 -19.01
C SER A 42 26.51 16.56 -19.31
N ASN A 43 26.68 17.88 -19.46
CA ASN A 43 25.73 18.80 -20.10
C ASN A 43 25.53 18.48 -21.58
N GLY A 44 24.34 18.78 -22.10
CA GLY A 44 24.03 18.76 -23.53
C GLY A 44 22.80 19.61 -23.84
N LEU A 45 23.00 20.92 -23.92
CA LEU A 45 22.14 21.84 -24.67
C LEU A 45 22.26 21.51 -26.16
N ASN A 46 21.13 21.46 -26.87
CA ASN A 46 20.95 21.76 -28.30
C ASN A 46 19.52 21.38 -28.69
N THR A 47 18.83 21.92 -29.67
CA THR A 47 18.86 23.18 -30.42
C THR A 47 17.55 23.13 -31.19
N ALA A 48 16.80 24.23 -31.18
CA ALA A 48 15.57 24.35 -31.94
C ALA A 48 15.85 24.22 -33.44
N GLN A 49 15.08 23.37 -34.12
CA GLN A 49 14.80 23.56 -35.54
C GLN A 49 13.30 23.39 -35.80
N LYS A 50 12.78 24.42 -36.44
CA LYS A 50 11.39 24.69 -36.77
C LYS A 50 11.30 24.58 -38.29
N ALA A 51 10.38 23.78 -38.80
CA ALA A 51 9.92 23.87 -40.19
C ALA A 51 8.41 23.56 -40.28
N PRO A 52 7.66 24.28 -41.14
CA PRO A 52 6.21 24.21 -41.22
C PRO A 52 5.75 23.28 -42.35
N GLY A 53 4.61 22.60 -42.17
CA GLY A 53 3.95 21.82 -43.21
C GLY A 53 2.48 21.59 -42.87
N PRO A 54 1.51 21.98 -43.73
CA PRO A 54 0.09 21.94 -43.43
C PRO A 54 -0.56 20.66 -43.97
N SER A 55 -1.31 19.97 -43.11
CA SER A 55 -2.34 19.03 -43.57
C SER A 55 -3.39 18.86 -42.48
N ARG A 56 -4.51 19.56 -42.64
CA ARG A 56 -5.75 19.30 -41.91
C ARG A 56 -6.31 17.95 -42.37
N PRO A 57 -6.77 17.11 -41.44
CA PRO A 57 -8.03 16.41 -41.65
C PRO A 57 -9.08 17.03 -40.74
N ILE A 58 -10.13 17.54 -41.37
CA ILE A 58 -11.42 17.82 -40.74
C ILE A 58 -11.97 16.46 -40.29
N GLY A 59 -11.81 16.16 -39.00
CA GLY A 59 -12.31 14.96 -38.35
C GLY A 59 -13.20 15.33 -37.18
N LEU A 60 -14.50 15.33 -37.44
CA LEU A 60 -15.58 15.43 -36.47
C LEU A 60 -15.44 14.34 -35.38
N ARG A 61 -15.17 14.75 -34.13
CA ARG A 61 -15.55 14.14 -32.82
C ARG A 61 -14.48 14.40 -31.76
N LYS A 62 -14.51 15.60 -31.15
CA LYS A 62 -13.68 15.97 -29.98
C LYS A 62 -14.47 16.42 -28.74
N LYS A 63 -15.78 16.16 -28.68
CA LYS A 63 -16.63 16.57 -27.52
C LYS A 63 -16.66 15.55 -26.36
N GLN A 64 -16.23 14.31 -26.57
CA GLN A 64 -16.34 13.24 -25.55
C GLN A 64 -15.12 13.16 -24.60
N THR A 65 -13.94 13.58 -25.05
CA THR A 65 -12.69 13.53 -24.25
C THR A 65 -12.67 14.54 -23.10
N HIS A 66 -13.23 15.73 -23.30
CA HIS A 66 -13.22 16.77 -22.26
C HIS A 66 -14.13 16.43 -21.06
N ARG A 67 -15.24 15.71 -21.28
CA ARG A 67 -16.14 15.26 -20.20
C ARG A 67 -15.49 14.16 -19.36
N SER A 68 -14.83 13.18 -20.00
CA SER A 68 -14.08 12.13 -19.29
C SER A 68 -12.93 12.71 -18.46
N LEU A 69 -12.15 13.64 -19.01
CA LEU A 69 -11.05 14.29 -18.26
C LEU A 69 -11.56 15.09 -17.05
N ARG A 70 -12.71 15.77 -17.17
CA ARG A 70 -13.33 16.47 -16.02
C ARG A 70 -13.78 15.48 -14.94
N ILE A 71 -14.38 14.35 -15.31
CA ILE A 71 -14.80 13.31 -14.35
C ILE A 71 -13.57 12.74 -13.61
N HIS A 72 -12.50 12.39 -14.33
CA HIS A 72 -11.27 11.90 -13.70
C HIS A 72 -10.62 12.93 -12.76
N ARG A 73 -10.66 14.23 -13.11
CA ARG A 73 -10.17 15.31 -12.24
C ARG A 73 -11.01 15.45 -10.98
N ASN A 74 -12.33 15.33 -11.09
CA ASN A 74 -13.24 15.43 -9.95
C ASN A 74 -13.03 14.26 -8.98
N ILE A 75 -12.97 13.01 -9.49
CA ILE A 75 -12.70 11.82 -8.68
C ILE A 75 -11.35 11.94 -7.96
N LYS A 76 -10.30 12.35 -8.68
CA LYS A 76 -8.99 12.57 -8.07
C LYS A 76 -8.99 13.67 -7.00
N GLY A 77 -9.79 14.72 -7.21
CA GLY A 77 -9.99 15.79 -6.22
C GLY A 77 -10.64 15.27 -4.95
N GLU A 78 -11.69 14.46 -5.09
CA GLU A 78 -12.43 13.84 -3.99
C GLU A 78 -11.54 12.89 -3.17
N LEU A 79 -10.78 12.01 -3.83
CA LEU A 79 -9.84 11.11 -3.16
C LEU A 79 -8.82 11.87 -2.31
N ARG A 80 -8.26 12.97 -2.85
CA ARG A 80 -7.31 13.82 -2.11
C ARG A 80 -7.96 14.57 -0.95
N ALA A 81 -9.22 14.98 -1.09
CA ALA A 81 -9.96 15.60 0.01
C ALA A 81 -10.14 14.58 1.15
N ARG A 82 -10.55 13.35 0.81
CA ARG A 82 -10.68 12.25 1.78
C ARG A 82 -9.36 11.92 2.48
N GLN A 83 -8.25 11.89 1.74
CA GLN A 83 -6.91 11.71 2.34
C GLN A 83 -6.59 12.80 3.37
N LYS A 84 -6.91 14.06 3.07
CA LYS A 84 -6.70 15.18 4.01
C LYS A 84 -7.58 15.08 5.24
N GLU A 85 -8.85 14.70 5.07
CA GLU A 85 -9.78 14.48 6.19
C GLU A 85 -9.31 13.35 7.08
N ASN A 86 -8.93 12.21 6.51
CA ASN A 86 -8.38 11.07 7.24
C ASN A 86 -7.11 11.46 8.00
N LEU A 87 -6.20 12.19 7.35
CA LEU A 87 -4.99 12.68 8.00
C LEU A 87 -5.33 13.62 9.17
N ALA A 88 -6.21 14.60 8.95
CA ALA A 88 -6.64 15.53 9.99
C ALA A 88 -7.29 14.82 11.18
N PHE A 89 -8.13 13.82 10.90
CA PHE A 89 -8.76 13.00 11.93
C PHE A 89 -7.73 12.13 12.68
N ALA A 90 -6.81 11.48 11.98
CA ALA A 90 -5.74 10.68 12.59
C ALA A 90 -4.82 11.52 13.50
N MET A 91 -4.55 12.78 13.14
CA MET A 91 -3.77 13.71 13.97
C MET A 91 -4.47 14.11 15.27
N ARG A 92 -5.80 14.03 15.31
CA ARG A 92 -6.59 14.33 16.51
C ARG A 92 -6.63 13.18 17.51
N ILE A 93 -6.25 11.97 17.09
CA ILE A 93 -6.22 10.80 17.98
C ILE A 93 -5.10 11.01 19.01
N LYS A 94 -5.51 11.29 20.25
CA LYS A 94 -4.61 11.34 21.40
C LYS A 94 -4.55 9.95 22.03
N SER A 95 -3.37 9.36 22.07
CA SER A 95 -3.06 8.19 22.88
C SER A 95 -1.96 8.56 23.88
N LEU A 96 -1.87 7.82 24.98
CA LEU A 96 -0.79 7.99 25.95
C LEU A 96 0.55 7.93 25.21
N GLU A 97 1.31 9.02 25.30
CA GLU A 97 2.67 9.07 24.82
C GLU A 97 3.46 7.97 25.55
N ASN A 98 4.24 7.19 24.80
CA ASN A 98 5.04 6.07 25.31
C ASN A 98 4.31 4.81 25.79
N SER A 99 2.98 4.71 25.66
CA SER A 99 2.32 3.41 25.85
C SER A 99 2.86 2.40 24.81
N PRO A 100 3.17 1.15 25.17
CA PRO A 100 3.51 0.14 24.17
C PRO A 100 2.33 -0.15 23.24
N VAL A 101 2.63 -0.66 22.04
CA VAL A 101 1.59 -1.16 21.12
C VAL A 101 1.02 -2.45 21.73
N ASN A 102 -0.30 -2.57 21.83
CA ASN A 102 -0.95 -3.79 22.30
C ASN A 102 -0.69 -4.94 21.30
N ASP A 103 -0.54 -6.18 21.76
CA ASP A 103 -0.32 -7.37 20.91
C ASP A 103 -1.27 -7.45 19.71
N ARG A 104 -2.55 -7.14 19.91
CA ARG A 104 -3.53 -7.08 18.83
C ARG A 104 -3.18 -6.04 17.77
N GLN A 105 -2.81 -4.84 18.20
CA GLN A 105 -2.39 -3.77 17.31
C GLN A 105 -1.08 -4.14 16.60
N LEU A 106 -0.16 -4.80 17.32
CA LEU A 106 1.11 -5.27 16.80
C LEU A 106 0.91 -6.30 15.69
N CYS A 107 -0.03 -7.24 15.83
CA CYS A 107 -0.35 -8.20 14.78
C CYS A 107 -0.78 -7.52 13.47
N VAL A 108 -1.58 -6.45 13.54
CA VAL A 108 -2.00 -5.71 12.34
C VAL A 108 -0.82 -4.97 11.72
N LEU A 109 -0.02 -4.29 12.54
CA LEU A 109 1.17 -3.57 12.06
C LEU A 109 2.17 -4.52 11.40
N ARG A 110 2.36 -5.72 11.97
CA ARG A 110 3.19 -6.78 11.41
C ARG A 110 2.66 -7.28 10.07
N MET A 111 1.38 -7.65 9.99
CA MET A 111 0.76 -8.06 8.72
C MET A 111 0.99 -7.02 7.63
N VAL A 112 0.77 -5.73 7.92
CA VAL A 112 1.01 -4.66 6.94
C VAL A 112 2.49 -4.58 6.58
N TYR A 113 3.39 -4.63 7.55
CA TYR A 113 4.84 -4.53 7.31
C TYR A 113 5.38 -5.70 6.49
N ASP A 114 5.01 -6.93 6.84
CA ASP A 114 5.55 -8.17 6.29
C ASP A 114 4.90 -8.51 4.94
N GLU A 115 3.59 -8.29 4.80
CA GLU A 115 2.83 -8.76 3.63
C GLU A 115 2.51 -7.65 2.63
N ILE A 116 2.31 -6.41 3.09
CA ILE A 116 1.82 -5.31 2.24
C ILE A 116 2.93 -4.34 1.87
N THR A 117 3.50 -3.64 2.85
CA THR A 117 4.52 -2.62 2.63
C THR A 117 5.31 -2.25 3.89
N MET A 118 6.62 -2.11 3.72
CA MET A 118 7.50 -1.52 4.74
C MET A 118 7.45 0.01 4.74
N TYR A 119 6.91 0.62 3.68
CA TYR A 119 6.90 2.07 3.42
C TYR A 119 5.47 2.55 3.13
N PRO A 120 4.54 2.39 4.08
CA PRO A 120 3.19 2.92 3.91
C PRO A 120 3.24 4.43 3.67
N SER A 121 2.36 4.90 2.78
CA SER A 121 2.18 6.32 2.50
C SER A 121 1.60 7.05 3.71
N GLU A 122 1.61 8.38 3.70
CA GLU A 122 1.02 9.17 4.78
C GLU A 122 -0.48 8.89 4.95
N SER A 123 -1.21 8.76 3.83
CA SER A 123 -2.62 8.35 3.82
C SER A 123 -2.81 6.99 4.51
N TRP A 124 -1.95 6.01 4.20
CA TRP A 124 -2.05 4.66 4.78
C TRP A 124 -1.69 4.64 6.26
N ILE A 125 -0.70 5.43 6.69
CA ILE A 125 -0.43 5.63 8.12
C ILE A 125 -1.65 6.24 8.82
N ALA A 126 -2.35 7.19 8.20
CA ALA A 126 -3.57 7.78 8.77
C ALA A 126 -4.66 6.71 8.91
N LEU A 127 -4.92 5.92 7.88
CA LEU A 127 -5.88 4.81 7.93
C LEU A 127 -5.55 3.79 9.03
N LEU A 128 -4.27 3.43 9.19
CA LEU A 128 -3.82 2.55 10.27
C LEU A 128 -4.04 3.18 11.65
N ALA A 129 -3.71 4.46 11.81
CA ALA A 129 -3.91 5.20 13.07
C ALA A 129 -5.39 5.20 13.47
N ILE A 130 -6.28 5.42 12.50
CA ILE A 130 -7.74 5.38 12.69
C ILE A 130 -8.19 3.97 13.08
N ALA A 131 -7.83 2.97 12.28
CA ALA A 131 -8.26 1.59 12.50
C ALA A 131 -7.79 1.05 13.85
N LEU A 132 -6.56 1.38 14.28
CA LEU A 132 -5.96 0.88 15.52
C LEU A 132 -6.27 1.76 16.73
N HIS A 133 -6.94 2.91 16.56
CA HIS A 133 -7.10 3.95 17.57
C HIS A 133 -5.78 4.33 18.24
N ARG A 134 -4.77 4.63 17.40
CA ARG A 134 -3.41 4.94 17.84
C ARG A 134 -2.97 6.26 17.26
N ALA A 135 -2.23 7.06 18.04
CA ALA A 135 -1.71 8.33 17.54
C ALA A 135 -0.88 8.13 16.26
N PHE A 136 -1.14 8.96 15.25
CA PHE A 136 -0.48 8.91 13.95
C PHE A 136 1.05 8.82 14.05
N LYS A 137 1.66 9.66 14.91
CA LYS A 137 3.10 9.69 15.13
C LYS A 137 3.65 8.36 15.65
N GLN A 138 2.90 7.67 16.51
CA GLN A 138 3.32 6.37 17.05
C GLN A 138 3.33 5.30 15.95
N VAL A 139 2.32 5.26 15.09
CA VAL A 139 2.28 4.34 13.94
C VAL A 139 3.44 4.63 12.99
N LYS A 140 3.65 5.90 12.62
CA LYS A 140 4.77 6.32 11.77
C LYS A 140 6.13 5.92 12.33
N ASN A 141 6.34 6.16 13.63
CA ASN A 141 7.58 5.81 14.32
C ASN A 141 7.79 4.29 14.37
N TRP A 142 6.72 3.52 14.60
CA TRP A 142 6.79 2.05 14.60
C TRP A 142 7.36 1.52 13.29
N PHE A 143 6.83 1.95 12.14
CA PHE A 143 7.36 1.56 10.83
C PHE A 143 8.81 2.02 10.62
N SER A 144 9.17 3.20 11.12
CA SER A 144 10.55 3.68 11.06
C SER A 144 11.52 2.79 11.83
N ASN A 145 11.18 2.47 13.09
CA ASN A 145 11.98 1.61 13.95
C ASN A 145 12.10 0.20 13.37
N GLU A 146 11.00 -0.32 12.83
CA GLU A 146 10.99 -1.65 12.23
C GLU A 146 11.90 -1.76 11.01
N ARG A 147 11.96 -0.74 10.14
CA ARG A 147 12.94 -0.71 9.04
C ARG A 147 14.39 -0.57 9.50
N GLN A 148 14.63 0.09 10.63
CA GLN A 148 15.98 0.21 11.19
C GLN A 148 16.46 -1.13 11.77
N LYS A 149 15.54 -1.87 12.43
CA LYS A 149 15.79 -3.21 12.97
C LYS A 149 15.92 -4.26 11.87
N HIS A 150 15.00 -4.24 10.90
CA HIS A 150 14.94 -5.18 9.80
C HIS A 150 15.24 -4.43 8.49
N ARG A 151 16.53 -4.40 8.12
CA ARG A 151 17.01 -3.67 6.93
C ARG A 151 16.78 -4.42 5.61
N VAL A 152 16.05 -5.53 5.65
CA VAL A 152 15.87 -6.46 4.53
C VAL A 152 14.40 -6.52 4.16
N GLY A 153 14.12 -6.45 2.85
CA GLY A 153 12.79 -6.65 2.31
C GLY A 153 12.66 -6.04 0.93
N ASP A 154 12.21 -6.85 -0.01
CA ASP A 154 11.99 -6.40 -1.38
C ASP A 154 10.73 -5.54 -1.46
N SER A 155 10.79 -4.52 -2.31
CA SER A 155 9.64 -3.68 -2.62
C SER A 155 9.60 -3.31 -4.10
N VAL A 156 8.39 -3.30 -4.65
CA VAL A 156 8.06 -2.94 -6.03
C VAL A 156 7.23 -1.67 -5.99
N PHE A 157 7.49 -0.75 -6.92
CA PHE A 157 6.70 0.46 -7.03
C PHE A 157 5.45 0.24 -7.88
N VAL A 158 4.32 0.74 -7.41
CA VAL A 158 3.04 0.73 -8.10
C VAL A 158 2.40 2.12 -8.02
N PHE A 159 1.52 2.44 -8.96
CA PHE A 159 0.72 3.67 -8.93
C PHE A 159 -0.70 3.35 -8.47
N THR A 160 -1.21 4.15 -7.52
CA THR A 160 -2.61 4.11 -7.11
C THR A 160 -3.52 4.75 -8.18
N ASP A 161 -4.82 4.57 -8.03
CA ASP A 161 -5.86 5.27 -8.81
C ASP A 161 -5.79 6.81 -8.67
N ALA A 162 -5.37 7.32 -7.51
CA ALA A 162 -5.06 8.73 -7.29
C ALA A 162 -3.81 9.21 -8.07
N GLY A 163 -3.04 8.27 -8.63
CA GLY A 163 -1.77 8.50 -9.32
C GLY A 163 -0.59 8.66 -8.38
N ASP A 164 -0.72 8.22 -7.13
CA ASP A 164 0.36 8.29 -6.14
C ASP A 164 1.26 7.06 -6.29
N LYS A 165 2.58 7.29 -6.19
CA LYS A 165 3.57 6.21 -6.28
C LYS A 165 3.74 5.57 -4.89
N ILE A 166 3.35 4.31 -4.76
CA ILE A 166 3.47 3.53 -3.53
C ILE A 166 4.49 2.40 -3.68
N ARG A 167 5.06 1.95 -2.55
CA ARG A 167 5.94 0.77 -2.50
C ARG A 167 5.18 -0.38 -1.89
N LEU A 168 5.20 -1.54 -2.55
CA LEU A 168 4.51 -2.74 -2.11
C LEU A 168 5.47 -3.93 -2.05
N ARG A 169 5.22 -4.86 -1.14
CA ARG A 169 5.89 -6.17 -1.12
C ARG A 169 5.41 -6.98 -2.34
N PRO A 170 6.24 -7.87 -2.89
CA PRO A 170 5.82 -8.77 -3.98
C PRO A 170 4.58 -9.61 -3.62
N LEU A 171 4.46 -10.02 -2.35
CA LEU A 171 3.32 -10.79 -1.85
C LEU A 171 1.99 -10.04 -2.03
N ALA A 172 1.98 -8.73 -1.75
CA ALA A 172 0.80 -7.87 -1.94
C ALA A 172 0.28 -7.88 -3.39
N LEU A 173 1.21 -7.98 -4.36
CA LEU A 173 0.90 -7.97 -5.79
C LEU A 173 0.34 -9.30 -6.28
N GLN A 174 0.60 -10.40 -5.57
CA GLN A 174 -0.01 -11.71 -5.89
C GLN A 174 -1.51 -11.71 -5.61
N PHE A 175 -1.97 -10.88 -4.67
CA PHE A 175 -3.40 -10.75 -4.36
C PHE A 175 -4.09 -9.77 -5.30
N ARG A 176 -3.47 -8.61 -5.53
CA ARG A 176 -4.09 -7.52 -6.30
C ARG A 176 -3.03 -6.55 -6.82
N SER A 177 -3.20 -6.07 -8.05
CA SER A 177 -2.29 -5.10 -8.68
C SER A 177 -2.72 -3.64 -8.52
N ASP A 178 -4.02 -3.39 -8.37
CA ASP A 178 -4.65 -2.06 -8.29
C ASP A 178 -4.93 -1.65 -6.83
N TRP A 179 -3.87 -1.48 -6.05
CA TRP A 179 -4.00 -1.01 -4.67
C TRP A 179 -4.44 0.46 -4.60
N SER A 180 -5.47 0.72 -3.81
CA SER A 180 -6.01 2.04 -3.51
C SER A 180 -6.16 2.22 -1.99
N ASP A 181 -6.39 3.45 -1.56
CA ASP A 181 -6.62 3.77 -0.14
C ASP A 181 -7.84 3.03 0.42
N SER A 182 -8.92 2.92 -0.35
CA SER A 182 -10.14 2.20 0.07
C SER A 182 -9.92 0.70 0.17
N PHE A 183 -9.23 0.09 -0.79
CA PHE A 183 -8.92 -1.33 -0.69
C PHE A 183 -7.97 -1.64 0.48
N PHE A 184 -6.97 -0.78 0.69
CA PHE A 184 -6.08 -0.90 1.84
C PHE A 184 -6.86 -0.80 3.16
N GLU A 185 -7.79 0.15 3.28
CA GLU A 185 -8.68 0.31 4.44
C GLU A 185 -9.51 -0.96 4.72
N GLU A 186 -10.10 -1.56 3.70
CA GLU A 186 -10.87 -2.80 3.82
C GLU A 186 -10.00 -3.95 4.35
N VAL A 187 -8.81 -4.14 3.78
CA VAL A 187 -7.87 -5.20 4.19
C VAL A 187 -7.50 -5.05 5.67
N ILE A 188 -7.14 -3.84 6.11
CA ILE A 188 -6.77 -3.60 7.51
C ILE A 188 -7.96 -3.81 8.45
N MET A 189 -9.17 -3.38 8.06
CA MET A 189 -10.38 -3.54 8.86
C MET A 189 -10.76 -5.02 9.03
N ILE A 190 -10.76 -5.78 7.93
CA ILE A 190 -11.06 -7.21 7.96
C ILE A 190 -10.05 -7.95 8.83
N TYR A 191 -8.76 -7.69 8.65
CA TYR A 191 -7.72 -8.34 9.43
C TYR A 191 -7.80 -7.96 10.92
N HIS A 192 -7.96 -6.67 11.23
CA HIS A 192 -8.11 -6.18 12.59
C HIS A 192 -9.33 -6.78 13.30
N TYR A 193 -10.43 -7.00 12.58
CA TYR A 193 -11.61 -7.71 13.08
C TYR A 193 -11.31 -9.19 13.36
N ARG A 194 -10.63 -9.88 12.44
CA ARG A 194 -10.22 -11.29 12.62
C ARG A 194 -9.33 -11.47 13.85
N VAL A 195 -8.28 -10.66 14.01
CA VAL A 195 -7.41 -10.70 15.20
C VAL A 195 -8.22 -10.48 16.47
N ARG A 196 -9.19 -9.55 16.46
CA ARG A 196 -10.09 -9.33 17.62
C ARG A 196 -10.94 -10.54 17.97
N ARG A 197 -11.34 -11.35 17.00
CA ARG A 197 -12.14 -12.56 17.26
C ARG A 197 -11.25 -13.70 17.73
N CYS A 198 -10.12 -13.93 17.06
CA CYS A 198 -9.20 -15.02 17.41
C CYS A 198 -8.61 -14.86 18.82
N MET A 199 -8.26 -13.63 19.24
CA MET A 199 -7.73 -13.41 20.59
C MET A 199 -8.78 -13.44 21.72
N ARG A 200 -10.09 -13.44 21.39
CA ARG A 200 -11.16 -13.60 22.39
C ARG A 200 -11.49 -15.06 22.72
N VAL A 201 -10.94 -16.02 21.96
CA VAL A 201 -11.21 -17.46 22.13
C VAL A 201 -10.19 -18.12 23.07
N ILE A 202 -9.16 -17.38 23.52
CA ILE A 202 -8.04 -17.89 24.33
C ILE A 202 -8.08 -17.36 25.78
N GLN A 203 -9.21 -16.77 26.21
CA GLN A 203 -9.46 -16.39 27.60
C GLN A 203 -10.59 -17.25 28.17
#